data_AF-A0A8K1D4W1-F1
#
_entry.id   AF-A0A8K1D4W1-F1
#
_cell.length_a   1.000
_cell.length_b   1.000
_cell.length_c   1.000
_cell.angle_alpha   90.00
_cell.angle_beta   90.00
_cell.angle_gamma   90.00
#
_symmetry.space_group_name_H-M   'P 1'
#
loop_
_entity.id
_entity.type
_entity.pdbx_description
1 polymer ?
#
loop_
_entity_poly.entity_id
_entity_poly.type
_entity_poly.pdbx_seq_one_letter_code
_entity_poly.pdbx_strand_id
1 'polypeptide(L)'
;MVRDGPKPSWGPQTHPKSNQGPQIHPKSIPANIPLPLGTVTILCIDLGTDMVPAISLAYEAAESDIMKRQPRNPRSDKLVNERLISMAYGQIGMIQALGGFFTYFVILAENGFLPGTLLGIRLAWDDRSKNDLEDSYGQEWTYEQRKVVEFTCHTAFFASIVVVQWADLIICKTRRNSVFQQGM
;
A
#
# COMPACT_ATOMS: atom_id res chain seq x y z
N MET A 1 -15.26 45.38 -64.08
CA MET A 1 -16.06 46.32 -63.26
C MET A 1 -17.12 45.51 -62.52
N VAL A 2 -16.77 44.88 -61.39
CA VAL A 2 -17.71 44.24 -60.46
C VAL A 2 -17.20 44.55 -59.04
N ARG A 3 -18.14 44.94 -58.18
CA ARG A 3 -17.99 45.80 -57.00
C ARG A 3 -17.50 45.05 -55.75
N ASP A 4 -16.81 45.79 -54.88
CA ASP A 4 -16.31 45.42 -53.56
C ASP A 4 -17.41 45.27 -52.47
N GLY A 5 -17.23 44.26 -51.60
CA GLY A 5 -17.59 44.24 -50.16
C GLY A 5 -19.00 43.78 -49.72
N PRO A 6 -19.19 43.22 -48.48
CA PRO A 6 -18.27 43.17 -47.33
C PRO A 6 -17.92 41.75 -46.81
N LYS A 7 -16.76 41.63 -46.13
CA LYS A 7 -16.26 40.41 -45.47
C LYS A 7 -16.92 40.20 -44.09
N PRO A 8 -17.29 38.96 -43.69
CA PRO A 8 -17.53 38.63 -42.29
C PRO A 8 -16.26 38.08 -41.63
N SER A 9 -15.86 38.72 -40.52
CA SER A 9 -14.81 38.28 -39.60
C SER A 9 -15.32 37.16 -38.70
N TRP A 10 -14.72 35.98 -38.76
CA TRP A 10 -14.85 34.98 -37.70
C TRP A 10 -13.47 34.46 -37.31
N GLY A 11 -13.12 34.75 -36.05
CA GLY A 11 -11.91 34.32 -35.37
C GLY A 11 -11.92 32.84 -34.97
N PRO A 12 -10.93 32.41 -34.17
CA PRO A 12 -10.53 31.01 -34.03
C PRO A 12 -11.60 30.14 -33.36
N GLN A 13 -11.68 28.90 -33.85
CA GLN A 13 -12.52 27.80 -33.37
C GLN A 13 -12.33 27.56 -31.87
N THR A 14 -13.28 28.00 -31.03
CA THR A 14 -13.45 27.47 -29.68
C THR A 14 -14.23 26.17 -29.78
N HIS A 15 -13.50 25.04 -29.79
CA HIS A 15 -14.08 23.70 -29.68
C HIS A 15 -14.78 23.50 -28.32
N PRO A 16 -15.79 22.62 -28.28
CA PRO A 16 -16.95 22.72 -27.40
C PRO A 16 -16.68 22.22 -25.99
N LYS A 17 -17.48 22.72 -25.04
CA LYS A 17 -17.62 22.18 -23.68
C LYS A 17 -17.99 20.69 -23.74
N SER A 18 -16.98 19.83 -23.71
CA SER A 18 -17.15 18.39 -23.51
C SER A 18 -17.41 18.13 -22.02
N ASN A 19 -18.69 17.97 -21.70
CA ASN A 19 -19.18 16.89 -20.87
C ASN A 19 -18.28 16.52 -19.66
N GLN A 20 -18.14 17.42 -18.69
CA GLN A 20 -17.68 17.04 -17.36
C GLN A 20 -18.85 16.34 -16.67
N GLY A 21 -18.87 15.01 -16.78
CA GLY A 21 -19.79 14.17 -16.02
C GLY A 21 -19.75 14.52 -14.52
N PRO A 22 -20.82 14.20 -13.77
CA PRO A 22 -20.89 14.48 -12.36
C PRO A 22 -19.65 13.87 -11.69
N GLN A 23 -18.82 14.72 -11.12
CA GLN A 23 -17.57 14.32 -10.49
C GLN A 23 -17.90 13.47 -9.26
N ILE A 24 -18.06 12.17 -9.48
CA ILE A 24 -17.83 11.11 -8.50
C ILE A 24 -16.33 11.09 -8.19
N HIS A 25 -15.84 12.18 -7.59
CA HIS A 25 -14.63 12.12 -6.79
C HIS A 25 -14.93 11.11 -5.68
N PRO A 26 -14.18 10.01 -5.55
CA PRO A 26 -14.21 9.24 -4.31
C PRO A 26 -13.61 10.12 -3.21
N LYS A 27 -14.43 11.01 -2.63
CA LYS A 27 -14.16 11.71 -1.37
C LYS A 27 -14.15 10.75 -0.17
N SER A 28 -14.11 9.45 -0.41
CA SER A 28 -14.27 8.38 0.57
C SER A 28 -12.97 7.66 0.93
N ILE A 29 -11.80 8.19 0.56
CA ILE A 29 -10.52 7.76 1.13
C ILE A 29 -10.15 8.83 2.16
N PRO A 30 -10.25 8.55 3.47
CA PRO A 30 -10.30 9.58 4.51
C PRO A 30 -9.04 10.46 4.64
N ALA A 31 -7.98 10.24 3.85
CA ALA A 31 -6.76 11.03 3.91
C ALA A 31 -6.30 11.66 2.57
N ASN A 32 -6.83 11.28 1.39
CA ASN A 32 -6.37 11.79 0.08
C ASN A 32 -4.83 11.84 -0.07
N ILE A 33 -4.13 10.85 0.47
CA ILE A 33 -2.67 10.67 0.40
C ILE A 33 -2.35 9.89 -0.91
N PRO A 34 -1.19 10.11 -1.57
CA PRO A 34 -0.74 9.29 -2.70
C PRO A 34 -0.75 7.79 -2.35
N LEU A 35 -0.93 6.91 -3.35
CA LEU A 35 -1.07 5.47 -3.08
C LEU A 35 0.18 4.93 -2.35
N PRO A 36 0.05 4.41 -1.12
CA PRO A 36 1.19 3.93 -0.36
C PRO A 36 1.72 2.58 -0.87
N LEU A 37 0.85 1.79 -1.51
CA LEU A 37 1.16 0.48 -2.08
C LEU A 37 0.57 0.35 -3.48
N GLY A 38 1.38 -0.12 -4.42
CA GLY A 38 0.92 -0.52 -5.74
C GLY A 38 0.28 -1.91 -5.73
N THR A 39 -0.66 -2.16 -6.63
CA THR A 39 -1.28 -3.49 -6.79
C THR A 39 -0.24 -4.57 -7.13
N VAL A 40 0.79 -4.21 -7.90
CA VAL A 40 1.87 -5.13 -8.29
C VAL A 40 2.70 -5.56 -7.07
N THR A 41 3.04 -4.62 -6.17
CA THR A 41 3.80 -4.96 -4.96
C THR A 41 3.02 -5.87 -4.01
N ILE A 42 1.70 -5.74 -3.95
CA ILE A 42 0.84 -6.65 -3.17
C ILE A 42 0.90 -8.06 -3.77
N LEU A 43 0.76 -8.18 -5.10
CA LEU A 43 0.88 -9.48 -5.77
C LEU A 43 2.26 -10.12 -5.57
N CYS A 44 3.34 -9.34 -5.54
CA CYS A 44 4.68 -9.84 -5.24
C CYS A 44 4.81 -10.38 -3.80
N ILE A 45 4.07 -9.81 -2.85
CA ILE A 45 4.04 -10.30 -1.47
C ILE A 45 3.30 -11.64 -1.42
N ASP A 46 2.05 -11.66 -1.87
CA ASP A 46 1.17 -12.83 -1.74
C ASP A 46 1.66 -14.03 -2.56
N LEU A 47 2.14 -13.81 -3.78
CA LEU A 47 2.58 -14.87 -4.71
C LEU A 47 4.08 -15.14 -4.66
N GLY A 48 4.87 -14.21 -4.12
CA GLY A 48 6.32 -14.31 -4.13
C GLY A 48 6.87 -14.65 -2.75
N THR A 49 6.84 -13.66 -1.85
CA THR A 49 7.59 -13.74 -0.59
C THR A 49 6.90 -14.61 0.46
N ASP A 50 5.57 -14.67 0.48
CA ASP A 50 4.83 -15.44 1.50
C ASP A 50 4.69 -16.94 1.19
N MET A 51 4.84 -17.35 -0.07
CA MET A 51 4.67 -18.75 -0.44
C MET A 51 5.74 -19.67 0.17
N VAL A 52 7.02 -19.27 0.10
CA VAL A 52 8.13 -20.11 0.58
C VAL A 52 8.09 -20.29 2.11
N PRO A 53 7.95 -19.23 2.92
CA PRO A 53 7.79 -19.34 4.37
C PRO A 53 6.57 -20.16 4.78
N ALA A 54 5.43 -19.97 4.11
CA ALA A 54 4.20 -20.72 4.41
C ALA A 54 4.37 -22.22 4.17
N ILE A 55 5.03 -22.61 3.08
CA ILE A 55 5.34 -24.01 2.79
C ILE A 55 6.34 -24.56 3.82
N SER A 56 7.34 -23.76 4.22
CA SER A 56 8.32 -24.18 5.23
C SER A 56 7.66 -24.51 6.58
N LEU A 57 6.63 -23.76 7.01
CA LEU A 57 5.91 -24.02 8.26
C LEU A 57 5.14 -25.36 8.24
N ALA A 58 4.81 -25.89 7.07
CA ALA A 58 4.17 -27.21 6.96
C ALA A 58 5.12 -28.37 7.35
N TYR A 59 6.43 -28.14 7.32
CA TYR A 59 7.45 -29.12 7.70
C TYR A 59 7.85 -29.05 9.19
N GLU A 60 7.20 -28.21 10.01
CA GLU A 60 7.49 -28.11 11.44
C GLU A 60 7.15 -29.40 12.21
N ALA A 61 8.01 -29.72 13.17
CA ALA A 61 7.79 -30.83 14.09
C ALA A 61 6.73 -30.48 15.14
N ALA A 62 6.09 -31.49 15.71
CA ALA A 62 5.09 -31.29 16.74
C ALA A 62 5.69 -30.67 18.03
N GLU A 63 5.15 -29.53 18.48
CA GLU A 63 5.53 -28.83 19.72
C GLU A 63 5.36 -29.65 21.01
N SER A 64 4.51 -30.68 20.97
CA SER A 64 4.21 -31.55 22.11
C SER A 64 3.80 -32.92 21.61
N ASP A 65 3.78 -33.91 22.49
CA ASP A 65 3.37 -35.27 22.15
C ASP A 65 1.89 -35.30 21.74
N ILE A 66 1.66 -35.20 20.42
CA ILE A 66 0.33 -35.20 19.82
C ILE A 66 -0.38 -36.53 19.99
N MET A 67 0.36 -37.63 20.17
CA MET A 67 -0.20 -38.97 20.30
C MET A 67 -0.80 -39.22 21.68
N LYS A 68 -0.45 -38.39 22.69
CA LYS A 68 -1.07 -38.42 24.02
C LYS A 68 -2.35 -37.58 24.12
N ARG A 69 -2.69 -36.80 23.09
CA ARG A 69 -3.88 -35.91 23.11
C ARG A 69 -5.10 -36.63 22.53
N GLN A 70 -6.28 -36.34 23.08
CA GLN A 70 -7.55 -36.83 22.52
C GLN A 70 -7.82 -36.26 21.12
N PRO A 71 -8.52 -36.99 20.24
CA PRO A 71 -8.90 -36.51 18.91
C PRO A 71 -9.67 -35.18 18.95
N ARG A 72 -9.40 -34.31 17.98
CA ARG A 72 -10.03 -32.99 17.86
C ARG A 72 -11.56 -33.09 17.74
N ASN A 73 -12.30 -32.27 18.48
CA ASN A 73 -13.75 -32.18 18.31
C ASN A 73 -14.08 -31.19 17.16
N PRO A 74 -14.74 -31.64 16.07
CA PRO A 74 -15.00 -30.79 14.90
C PRO A 74 -15.97 -29.63 15.16
N ARG A 75 -16.76 -29.67 16.24
CA ARG A 75 -17.72 -28.61 16.58
C ARG A 75 -17.11 -27.49 17.41
N SER A 76 -16.20 -27.82 18.33
CA SER A 76 -15.56 -26.84 19.22
C SER A 76 -14.19 -26.38 18.73
N ASP A 77 -13.39 -27.28 18.17
CA ASP A 77 -11.98 -27.03 17.84
C ASP A 77 -11.82 -26.71 16.36
N LYS A 78 -12.28 -25.53 15.96
CA LYS A 78 -12.14 -25.03 14.58
C LYS A 78 -10.67 -24.80 14.23
N LEU A 79 -10.32 -24.98 12.95
CA LEU A 79 -8.96 -24.73 12.44
C LEU A 79 -8.61 -23.24 12.55
N VAL A 80 -9.54 -22.40 12.10
CA VAL A 80 -9.50 -20.95 12.28
C VAL A 80 -10.47 -20.60 13.40
N ASN A 81 -9.94 -20.04 14.48
CA ASN A 81 -10.71 -19.59 15.63
C ASN A 81 -10.64 -18.07 15.73
N GLU A 82 -11.60 -17.45 16.43
CA GLU A 82 -11.64 -15.99 16.61
C GLU A 82 -10.37 -15.45 17.26
N ARG A 83 -9.78 -16.22 18.19
CA ARG A 83 -8.48 -15.89 18.80
C ARG A 83 -7.34 -15.81 17.78
N LEU A 84 -7.35 -16.70 16.78
CA LEU A 84 -6.34 -16.70 15.71
C LEU A 84 -6.53 -15.46 14.82
N ILE A 85 -7.77 -15.16 14.44
CA ILE A 85 -8.09 -13.97 13.64
C ILE A 85 -7.70 -12.70 14.40
N SER A 86 -8.04 -12.62 15.69
CA SER A 86 -7.74 -11.46 16.53
C SER A 86 -6.24 -11.24 16.72
N MET A 87 -5.45 -12.29 16.90
CA MET A 87 -3.98 -12.18 16.99
C MET A 87 -3.38 -11.77 15.65
N ALA A 88 -3.72 -12.47 14.57
CA ALA A 88 -3.13 -12.25 13.25
C ALA A 88 -3.51 -10.88 12.67
N TYR A 89 -4.80 -10.57 12.55
CA TYR A 89 -5.25 -9.30 11.96
C TYR A 89 -5.20 -8.14 12.95
N GLY A 90 -5.52 -8.39 14.22
CA GLY A 90 -5.66 -7.33 15.21
C GLY A 90 -4.35 -6.86 15.82
N GLN A 91 -3.36 -7.73 15.96
CA GLN A 91 -2.07 -7.38 16.58
C GLN A 91 -0.94 -7.36 15.55
N ILE A 92 -0.66 -8.50 14.92
CA ILE A 92 0.48 -8.65 14.00
C ILE A 92 0.29 -7.79 12.76
N GLY A 93 -0.88 -7.88 12.12
CA GLY A 93 -1.22 -7.12 10.92
C GLY A 93 -1.22 -5.61 11.17
N MET A 94 -1.66 -5.16 12.36
CA MET A 94 -1.61 -3.74 12.72
C MET A 94 -0.17 -3.25 12.88
N ILE A 95 0.72 -4.03 13.50
CA ILE A 95 2.14 -3.67 13.63
C ILE A 95 2.82 -3.62 12.25
N GLN A 96 2.53 -4.60 11.38
CA GLN A 96 3.02 -4.62 10.00
C GLN A 96 2.56 -3.40 9.21
N ALA A 97 1.26 -3.07 9.28
CA ALA A 97 0.71 -1.90 8.61
C ALA A 97 1.39 -0.61 9.10
N LEU A 98 1.54 -0.44 10.41
CA LEU A 98 2.21 0.73 10.99
C LEU A 98 3.67 0.83 10.56
N GLY A 99 4.42 -0.28 10.50
CA GLY A 99 5.81 -0.30 10.02
C GLY A 99 5.93 0.10 8.54
N GLY A 100 5.03 -0.40 7.70
CA GLY A 100 4.98 -0.01 6.29
C GLY A 100 4.64 1.47 6.10
N PHE A 101 3.60 1.96 6.78
CA PHE A 101 3.23 3.38 6.75
C PHE A 101 4.33 4.28 7.32
N PHE A 102 5.04 3.84 8.35
CA PHE A 102 6.19 4.57 8.89
C PHE A 102 7.28 4.75 7.83
N THR A 103 7.66 3.67 7.13
CA THR A 103 8.64 3.73 6.04
C THR A 103 8.18 4.65 4.92
N TYR A 104 6.91 4.59 4.54
CA TYR A 104 6.31 5.48 3.55
C TYR A 104 6.45 6.97 3.92
N PHE A 105 6.11 7.33 5.16
CA PHE A 105 6.23 8.71 5.62
C PHE A 105 7.68 9.18 5.75
N VAL A 106 8.60 8.31 6.17
CA VAL A 106 10.03 8.65 6.27
C VAL A 106 10.61 8.97 4.89
N ILE A 107 10.38 8.10 3.89
CA ILE A 107 10.91 8.34 2.54
C ILE A 107 10.33 9.62 1.94
N LEU A 108 9.03 9.89 2.11
CA LEU A 108 8.44 11.13 1.61
C LEU A 108 8.96 12.37 2.35
N ALA A 109 9.13 12.31 3.67
CA ALA A 109 9.66 13.42 4.45
C ALA A 109 11.12 13.73 4.08
N GLU A 110 11.94 12.71 3.85
CA GLU A 110 13.33 12.87 3.37
C GLU A 110 13.40 13.47 1.96
N ASN A 111 12.39 13.20 1.12
CA ASN A 111 12.27 13.77 -0.23
C ASN A 111 11.50 15.10 -0.27
N GLY A 112 11.24 15.74 0.87
CA GLY A 112 10.67 17.08 0.92
C GLY A 112 9.17 17.16 1.22
N PHE A 113 8.46 16.03 1.22
CA PHE A 113 7.03 15.96 1.46
C PHE A 113 6.72 15.55 2.90
N LEU A 114 6.53 16.54 3.78
CA LEU A 114 6.20 16.29 5.18
C LEU A 114 4.81 15.63 5.32
N PRO A 115 4.59 14.76 6.33
CA PRO A 115 3.32 14.08 6.54
C PRO A 115 2.10 15.00 6.65
N GLY A 116 2.28 16.22 7.17
CA GLY A 116 1.21 17.22 7.25
C GLY A 116 0.77 17.78 5.89
N THR A 117 1.71 17.93 4.94
CA THR A 117 1.44 18.43 3.59
C THR A 117 0.89 17.33 2.67
N LEU A 118 1.09 16.05 3.00
CA LEU A 118 0.58 14.91 2.22
C LEU A 118 -0.95 14.75 2.24
N LEU A 119 -1.64 15.42 3.16
CA LEU A 119 -3.10 15.33 3.26
C LEU A 119 -3.76 16.16 2.16
N GLY A 120 -4.50 15.50 1.26
CA GLY A 120 -5.26 16.18 0.21
C GLY A 120 -4.51 16.42 -1.10
N ILE A 121 -3.20 16.13 -1.17
CA ILE A 121 -2.40 16.42 -2.39
C ILE A 121 -2.63 15.42 -3.51
N ARG A 122 -3.27 14.27 -3.27
CA ARG A 122 -3.39 13.18 -4.26
C ARG A 122 -3.90 13.64 -5.64
N LEU A 123 -4.90 14.53 -5.68
CA LEU A 123 -5.44 15.04 -6.94
C LEU A 123 -4.39 15.83 -7.74
N ALA A 124 -3.53 16.61 -7.07
CA ALA A 124 -2.42 17.30 -7.70
C ALA A 124 -1.23 16.35 -7.96
N TRP A 125 -1.06 15.33 -7.11
CA TRP A 125 -0.04 14.30 -7.23
C TRP A 125 -0.21 13.45 -8.51
N ASP A 126 -1.44 13.04 -8.80
CA ASP A 126 -1.77 12.19 -9.95
C ASP A 126 -2.01 12.96 -11.25
N ASP A 127 -2.12 14.29 -11.19
CA ASP A 127 -2.29 15.15 -12.37
C ASP A 127 -0.99 15.23 -13.19
N ARG A 128 -1.03 14.68 -14.40
CA ARG A 128 0.10 14.68 -15.35
C ARG A 128 0.34 16.06 -15.97
N SER A 129 -0.66 16.93 -15.98
CA SER A 129 -0.54 18.27 -16.58
C SER A 129 0.20 19.27 -15.69
N LYS A 130 0.28 18.99 -14.38
CA LYS A 130 0.98 19.82 -13.39
C LYS A 130 2.44 19.38 -13.25
N ASN A 131 3.37 20.30 -13.43
CA ASN A 131 4.81 20.04 -13.31
C ASN A 131 5.51 20.93 -12.28
N ASP A 132 4.70 21.65 -11.51
CA ASP A 132 5.03 22.72 -10.59
C ASP A 132 4.44 22.43 -9.19
N LEU A 133 4.42 21.15 -8.78
CA LEU A 133 3.89 20.81 -7.45
C LEU A 133 4.91 21.20 -6.38
N GLU A 134 4.54 22.17 -5.55
CA GLU A 134 5.37 22.63 -4.44
C GLU A 134 5.40 21.60 -3.30
N ASP A 135 6.60 21.30 -2.79
CA ASP A 135 6.81 20.49 -1.60
C ASP A 135 6.76 21.33 -0.30
N SER A 136 7.06 20.73 0.85
CA SER A 136 7.04 21.45 2.13
C SER A 136 8.21 22.43 2.31
N TYR A 137 9.22 22.38 1.45
CA TYR A 137 10.41 23.23 1.48
C TYR A 137 10.41 24.31 0.38
N GLY A 138 9.35 24.37 -0.44
CA GLY A 138 9.20 25.34 -1.52
C GLY A 138 9.85 24.94 -2.84
N GLN A 139 10.17 23.65 -3.04
CA GLN A 139 10.70 23.15 -4.31
C GLN A 139 9.57 22.71 -5.24
N GLU A 140 9.71 22.96 -6.54
CA GLU A 140 8.76 22.55 -7.56
C GLU A 140 9.13 21.17 -8.14
N TRP A 141 8.16 20.26 -8.16
CA TRP A 141 8.35 18.89 -8.63
C TRP A 141 7.56 18.57 -9.91
N THR A 142 8.27 18.10 -10.92
CA THR A 142 7.66 17.59 -12.17
C THR A 142 6.93 16.27 -11.94
N TYR A 143 5.99 15.90 -12.82
CA TYR A 143 5.24 14.64 -12.71
C TYR A 143 6.15 13.40 -12.64
N GLU A 144 7.17 13.33 -13.50
CA GLU A 144 8.09 12.20 -13.55
C GLU A 144 8.91 12.07 -12.26
N GLN A 145 9.42 13.18 -11.71
CA GLN A 145 10.18 13.17 -10.46
C GLN A 145 9.31 12.67 -9.28
N ARG A 146 8.05 13.12 -9.21
CA ARG A 146 7.10 12.67 -8.17
C ARG A 146 6.82 11.17 -8.29
N LYS A 147 6.64 10.67 -9.51
CA LYS A 147 6.39 9.25 -9.75
C LYS A 147 7.60 8.38 -9.44
N VAL A 148 8.82 8.86 -9.66
CA VAL A 148 10.04 8.17 -9.20
C VAL A 148 10.02 8.01 -7.68
N VAL A 149 9.76 9.08 -6.93
CA VAL A 149 9.66 9.01 -5.45
C VAL A 149 8.52 8.08 -5.01
N GLU A 150 7.38 8.11 -5.69
CA GLU A 150 6.26 7.20 -5.41
C GLU A 150 6.64 5.72 -5.61
N PHE A 151 7.33 5.37 -6.69
CA PHE A 151 7.81 4.01 -6.92
C PHE A 151 8.90 3.60 -5.93
N THR A 152 9.76 4.54 -5.51
CA THR A 152 10.71 4.32 -4.42
C THR A 152 9.97 4.04 -3.10
N CYS A 153 8.86 4.73 -2.83
CA CYS A 153 8.02 4.44 -1.68
C CYS A 153 7.39 3.04 -1.76
N HIS A 154 6.87 2.62 -2.92
CA HIS A 154 6.30 1.29 -3.09
C HIS A 154 7.33 0.18 -2.82
N THR A 155 8.55 0.35 -3.33
CA THR A 155 9.64 -0.62 -3.13
C THR A 155 10.15 -0.64 -1.69
N ALA A 156 10.27 0.52 -1.04
CA ALA A 156 10.65 0.61 0.37
C ALA A 156 9.57 0.00 1.29
N PHE A 157 8.29 0.25 0.99
CA PHE A 157 7.17 -0.37 1.70
C PHE A 157 7.21 -1.89 1.53
N PHE A 158 7.41 -2.39 0.31
CA PHE A 158 7.57 -3.81 0.04
C PHE A 158 8.71 -4.42 0.86
N ALA A 159 9.89 -3.80 0.86
CA ALA A 159 11.03 -4.27 1.65
C ALA A 159 10.72 -4.28 3.17
N SER A 160 10.03 -3.25 3.67
CA SER A 160 9.58 -3.20 5.07
C SER A 160 8.65 -4.36 5.41
N ILE A 161 7.70 -4.71 4.54
CA ILE A 161 6.79 -5.85 4.77
C ILE A 161 7.58 -7.16 4.81
N VAL A 162 8.51 -7.38 3.88
CA VAL A 162 9.38 -8.57 3.89
C VAL A 162 10.17 -8.67 5.20
N VAL A 163 10.72 -7.56 5.70
CA VAL A 163 11.45 -7.57 6.99
C VAL A 163 10.55 -7.97 8.15
N VAL A 164 9.32 -7.44 8.24
CA VAL A 164 8.41 -7.82 9.33
C VAL A 164 7.88 -9.24 9.17
N GLN A 165 7.78 -9.76 7.93
CA GLN A 165 7.42 -11.15 7.67
C GLN A 165 8.44 -12.13 8.24
N TRP A 166 9.73 -11.79 8.29
CA TRP A 166 10.74 -12.66 8.92
C TRP A 166 10.46 -12.82 10.41
N ALA A 167 10.08 -11.74 11.08
CA ALA A 167 9.67 -11.80 12.49
C ALA A 167 8.37 -12.59 12.66
N ASP A 168 7.38 -12.36 11.78
CA ASP A 168 6.11 -13.10 11.81
C ASP A 168 6.32 -14.61 11.60
N LEU A 169 7.22 -15.01 10.69
CA LEU A 169 7.58 -16.40 10.46
C LEU A 169 8.15 -17.06 11.72
N ILE A 170 9.05 -16.37 12.42
CA ILE A 170 9.66 -16.86 13.67
C ILE A 170 8.58 -17.02 14.75
N ILE A 171 7.65 -16.08 14.86
CA ILE A 171 6.56 -16.13 15.84
C ILE A 171 5.56 -17.24 15.49
N CYS A 172 5.22 -17.40 14.20
CA CYS A 172 4.29 -18.41 13.72
C CYS A 172 4.83 -19.85 13.81
N LYS A 173 6.16 -20.02 13.90
CA LYS A 173 6.82 -21.32 14.08
C LYS A 173 6.39 -22.03 15.37
N THR A 174 6.03 -21.27 16.41
CA THR A 174 5.62 -21.83 17.71
C THR A 174 4.34 -21.19 18.22
N ARG A 175 3.31 -21.99 18.50
CA ARG A 175 2.02 -21.54 19.03
C ARG A 175 1.96 -21.48 20.55
N ARG A 176 2.77 -22.27 21.26
CA ARG A 176 2.81 -22.29 22.74
C ARG A 176 4.22 -22.23 23.32
N ASN A 177 5.16 -22.96 22.73
CA ASN A 177 6.52 -23.00 23.26
C ASN A 177 7.26 -21.70 22.93
N SER A 178 8.26 -21.35 23.72
CA SER A 178 9.19 -20.28 23.35
C SER A 178 10.12 -20.77 22.24
N VAL A 179 10.54 -19.87 21.36
CA VAL A 179 11.52 -20.13 20.29
C VAL A 179 12.81 -20.78 20.83
N PHE A 180 13.27 -20.35 22.02
CA PHE A 180 14.46 -20.92 22.66
C PHE A 180 14.26 -22.34 23.19
N GLN A 181 13.03 -22.73 23.48
CA GLN A 181 12.69 -24.05 24.02
C GLN A 181 12.41 -25.07 22.92
N GLN A 182 11.88 -24.61 21.78
CA GLN A 182 11.68 -25.43 20.58
C GLN A 182 13.02 -25.74 19.88
N GLY A 183 14.03 -24.89 20.09
CA GLY A 183 15.32 -24.96 19.42
C GLY A 183 15.26 -24.32 18.04
N MET A 184 16.02 -23.24 17.85
CA MET A 184 16.41 -22.78 16.52
C MET A 184 17.68 -23.51 16.09
#